data_AF-A0A914D5P7-F1
#
_entry.id   AF-A0A914D5P7-F1
#
_cell.length_a   1.000
_cell.length_b   1.000
_cell.length_c   1.000
_cell.angle_alpha   90.00
_cell.angle_beta   90.00
_cell.angle_gamma   90.00
#
_symmetry.space_group_name_H-M   'P 1'
#
loop_
_entity.id
_entity.type
_entity.pdbx_description
1 polymer ?
#
loop_
_entity_poly.entity_id
_entity_poly.type
_entity_poly.pdbx_seq_one_letter_code
_entity_poly.pdbx_strand_id
1 'polypeptide(L)'
;MSSYSLKKLSVPFATPLSEKLKEGCKIIIHGTVRSHIEDTFEVEFLVGGNVALHLSFQFHHEGNHLILNSISEGNWGVEKKVKNPLHEGDEFHLTIQVSAKHYNIELLGKPLAEFKHRIPFDTVQAVGVKGGVELKSVQFQGFPFATTWDENAHGKNSYEGYGTSSYTPPVGKTVMQIAQLAMIMDKNLLNQQLAATNEKL
;
A
#
# COMPACT_ATOMS: atom_id res chain seq x y z
N MET A 1 -9.44 -11.26 -18.34
CA MET A 1 -8.27 -10.54 -17.81
C MET A 1 -7.74 -11.34 -16.65
N SER A 2 -6.42 -11.48 -16.52
CA SER A 2 -5.82 -12.18 -15.39
C SER A 2 -6.11 -11.42 -14.08
N SER A 3 -6.40 -12.16 -13.02
CA SER A 3 -6.65 -11.61 -11.68
C SER A 3 -6.08 -12.53 -10.62
N TYR A 4 -5.61 -11.96 -9.52
CA TYR A 4 -5.18 -12.68 -8.34
C TYR A 4 -6.07 -12.29 -7.16
N SER A 5 -6.46 -13.24 -6.30
CA SER A 5 -7.36 -12.97 -5.19
C SER A 5 -6.87 -13.64 -3.92
N LEU A 6 -6.72 -12.84 -2.87
CA LEU A 6 -6.46 -13.29 -1.51
C LEU A 6 -7.80 -13.44 -0.76
N LYS A 7 -7.91 -14.49 0.06
CA LYS A 7 -9.09 -14.84 0.88
C LYS A 7 -8.65 -15.28 2.27
N LYS A 8 -9.60 -15.45 3.20
CA LYS A 8 -9.36 -15.83 4.62
C LYS A 8 -8.42 -14.83 5.31
N LEU A 9 -8.79 -13.56 5.25
CA LEU A 9 -7.96 -12.45 5.72
C LEU A 9 -8.34 -12.10 7.16
N SER A 10 -7.34 -11.73 7.97
CA SER A 10 -7.54 -11.15 9.30
C SER A 10 -7.15 -9.67 9.27
N VAL A 11 -7.85 -8.85 10.05
CA VAL A 11 -7.62 -7.41 10.15
C VAL A 11 -6.93 -7.12 11.50
N PRO A 12 -5.82 -6.34 11.54
CA PRO A 12 -5.21 -5.63 10.42
C PRO A 12 -4.54 -6.54 9.39
N PHE A 13 -4.75 -6.19 8.12
CA PHE A 13 -4.25 -6.92 6.95
C PHE A 13 -3.23 -6.06 6.22
N ALA A 14 -2.10 -6.63 5.81
CA ALA A 14 -1.21 -6.00 4.86
C ALA A 14 -0.63 -7.06 3.92
N THR A 15 -0.53 -6.72 2.64
CA THR A 15 0.07 -7.60 1.64
C THR A 15 0.98 -6.82 0.69
N PRO A 16 2.20 -7.31 0.42
CA PRO A 16 3.08 -6.68 -0.55
C PRO A 16 2.56 -6.87 -1.98
N LEU A 17 2.82 -5.87 -2.83
CA LEU A 17 2.64 -6.00 -4.28
C LEU A 17 3.89 -6.68 -4.86
N SER A 18 3.69 -7.83 -5.52
CA SER A 18 4.80 -8.54 -6.20
C SER A 18 5.31 -7.80 -7.44
N GLU A 19 4.49 -6.91 -7.99
CA GLU A 19 4.80 -6.12 -9.17
C GLU A 19 4.35 -4.67 -8.97
N LYS A 20 5.05 -3.73 -9.62
CA LYS A 20 4.71 -2.30 -9.55
C LYS A 20 3.32 -2.03 -10.13
N LEU A 21 2.62 -1.05 -9.54
CA LEU A 21 1.41 -0.49 -10.13
C LEU A 21 1.70 0.13 -11.50
N LYS A 22 0.81 -0.11 -12.44
CA LYS A 22 0.77 0.52 -13.78
C LYS A 22 -0.61 1.14 -13.99
N GLU A 23 -0.71 2.03 -14.97
CA GLU A 23 -2.01 2.51 -15.41
C GLU A 23 -2.91 1.32 -15.81
N GLY A 24 -4.16 1.34 -15.34
CA GLY A 24 -5.12 0.27 -15.53
C GLY A 24 -5.13 -0.79 -14.43
N CYS A 25 -4.12 -0.87 -13.55
CA CYS A 25 -4.14 -1.77 -12.40
C CYS A 25 -5.33 -1.45 -11.49
N LYS A 26 -5.99 -2.49 -10.97
CA LYS A 26 -7.08 -2.36 -9.99
C LYS A 26 -6.78 -3.18 -8.75
N ILE A 27 -7.05 -2.58 -7.59
CA ILE A 27 -7.12 -3.27 -6.30
C ILE A 27 -8.59 -3.20 -5.86
N ILE A 28 -9.20 -4.35 -5.65
CA ILE A 28 -10.61 -4.49 -5.31
C ILE A 28 -10.70 -5.12 -3.93
N ILE A 29 -11.30 -4.42 -2.99
CA ILE A 29 -11.45 -4.84 -1.60
C ILE A 29 -12.93 -5.15 -1.38
N HIS A 30 -13.18 -6.36 -0.90
CA HIS A 30 -14.52 -6.84 -0.56
C HIS A 30 -14.56 -7.15 0.92
N GLY A 31 -15.51 -6.54 1.62
CA GLY A 31 -15.65 -6.69 3.05
C GLY A 31 -17.00 -6.23 3.56
N THR A 32 -17.14 -6.29 4.88
CA THR A 32 -18.30 -5.80 5.63
C THR A 32 -17.82 -4.82 6.69
N VAL A 33 -18.50 -3.68 6.82
CA VAL A 33 -18.23 -2.72 7.91
C VAL A 33 -18.67 -3.35 9.23
N ARG A 34 -17.77 -3.40 10.22
CA ARG A 34 -18.11 -3.94 11.54
C ARG A 34 -18.85 -2.88 12.35
N SER A 35 -19.97 -3.25 12.96
CA SER A 35 -20.72 -2.38 13.86
C SER A 35 -20.10 -2.33 15.25
N HIS A 36 -20.14 -1.17 15.91
CA HIS A 36 -19.90 -1.01 17.36
C HIS A 36 -18.50 -1.43 17.86
N ILE A 37 -17.49 -1.47 16.98
CA ILE A 37 -16.11 -1.79 17.37
C ILE A 37 -15.20 -0.58 17.19
N GLU A 38 -15.21 0.00 16.00
CA GLU A 38 -14.42 1.18 15.66
C GLU A 38 -15.22 2.07 14.71
N ASP A 39 -15.15 3.39 14.92
CA ASP A 39 -15.86 4.38 14.09
C ASP A 39 -15.18 4.61 12.73
N THR A 40 -14.09 3.88 12.45
CA THR A 40 -13.32 4.02 11.22
C THR A 40 -12.79 2.70 10.70
N PHE A 41 -12.69 2.56 9.38
CA PHE A 41 -11.75 1.63 8.78
C PHE A 41 -10.93 2.32 7.69
N GLU A 42 -9.73 1.82 7.46
CA GLU A 42 -8.74 2.49 6.63
C GLU A 42 -8.14 1.55 5.59
N VAL A 43 -7.97 2.05 4.38
CA VAL A 43 -7.24 1.39 3.28
C VAL A 43 -6.07 2.26 2.88
N GLU A 44 -4.87 1.70 2.85
CA GLU A 44 -3.63 2.42 2.62
C GLU A 44 -2.77 1.77 1.52
N PHE A 45 -2.22 2.61 0.63
CA PHE A 45 -1.15 2.21 -0.29
C PHE A 45 0.20 2.65 0.29
N LEU A 46 1.00 1.68 0.70
CA LEU A 46 2.19 1.86 1.51
C LEU A 46 3.44 2.04 0.64
N VAL A 47 4.31 2.99 1.01
CA VAL A 47 5.56 3.32 0.32
C VAL A 47 6.67 3.52 1.36
N GLY A 48 7.34 2.44 1.77
CA GLY A 48 8.24 2.51 2.93
C GLY A 48 7.53 3.15 4.13
N GLY A 49 8.15 4.18 4.72
CA GLY A 49 7.57 4.96 5.83
C GLY A 49 6.43 5.92 5.47
N ASN A 50 6.00 5.96 4.22
CA ASN A 50 5.01 6.88 3.69
C ASN A 50 3.72 6.16 3.25
N VAL A 51 2.68 6.95 2.98
CA VAL A 51 1.39 6.45 2.47
C VAL A 51 1.01 7.26 1.24
N ALA A 52 1.01 6.61 0.07
CA ALA A 52 0.68 7.26 -1.21
C ALA A 52 -0.81 7.57 -1.33
N LEU A 53 -1.65 6.72 -0.76
CA LEU A 53 -3.09 6.88 -0.69
C LEU A 53 -3.57 6.36 0.66
N HIS A 54 -4.22 7.21 1.42
CA HIS A 54 -4.93 6.85 2.65
C HIS A 54 -6.40 7.15 2.45
N LEU A 55 -7.24 6.12 2.61
CA LEU A 55 -8.69 6.21 2.58
C LEU A 55 -9.21 5.87 3.97
N SER A 56 -9.71 6.84 4.72
CA SER A 56 -10.34 6.63 6.03
C SER A 56 -11.85 6.83 5.90
N PHE A 57 -12.57 5.71 5.98
CA PHE A 57 -14.03 5.68 6.03
C PHE A 57 -14.45 5.90 7.47
N GLN A 58 -15.08 7.03 7.74
CA GLN A 58 -15.51 7.45 9.07
C GLN A 58 -17.03 7.35 9.22
N PHE A 59 -17.46 6.84 10.37
CA PHE A 59 -18.85 6.57 10.73
C PHE A 59 -19.19 7.39 11.99
N HIS A 60 -19.74 8.59 11.79
CA HIS A 60 -20.04 9.53 12.88
C HIS A 60 -21.53 9.84 12.92
N HIS A 61 -22.06 10.14 14.10
CA HIS A 61 -23.45 10.55 14.28
C HIS A 61 -23.85 11.77 13.44
N GLU A 62 -22.93 12.70 13.22
CA GLU A 62 -23.15 13.94 12.45
C GLU A 62 -23.03 13.73 10.93
N GLY A 63 -22.67 12.52 10.48
CA GLY A 63 -22.60 12.13 9.08
C GLY A 63 -21.32 11.38 8.73
N ASN A 64 -21.47 10.39 7.86
CA ASN A 64 -20.36 9.53 7.43
C ASN A 64 -19.53 10.24 6.35
N HIS A 65 -18.21 10.18 6.50
CA HIS A 65 -17.27 10.84 5.61
C HIS A 65 -16.15 9.91 5.19
N LEU A 66 -15.69 10.07 3.96
CA LEU A 66 -14.46 9.47 3.48
C LEU A 66 -13.40 10.57 3.41
N ILE A 67 -12.30 10.39 4.15
CA ILE A 67 -11.12 11.24 4.10
C ILE A 67 -10.09 10.58 3.20
N LEU A 68 -9.61 11.34 2.22
CA LEU A 68 -8.53 10.94 1.34
C LEU A 68 -7.31 11.80 1.63
N ASN A 69 -6.17 11.16 1.89
CA ASN A 69 -4.93 11.87 2.13
C ASN A 69 -3.69 11.04 1.70
N SER A 70 -2.51 11.57 1.98
CA SER A 70 -1.22 10.93 1.81
C SER A 70 -0.31 11.33 2.96
N ILE A 71 0.63 10.47 3.34
CA ILE A 71 1.72 10.79 4.27
C ILE A 71 3.02 10.83 3.48
N SER A 72 3.79 11.91 3.63
CA SER A 72 5.14 12.04 3.07
C SER A 72 6.07 12.61 4.13
N GLU A 73 7.20 11.94 4.36
CA GLU A 73 8.20 12.31 5.37
C GLU A 73 7.58 12.43 6.78
N GLY A 74 6.66 11.51 7.10
CA GLY A 74 5.94 11.49 8.37
C GLY A 74 4.84 12.56 8.52
N ASN A 75 4.60 13.39 7.50
CA ASN A 75 3.61 14.46 7.55
C ASN A 75 2.38 14.13 6.71
N TRP A 76 1.19 14.38 7.28
CA TRP A 76 -0.06 14.35 6.54
C TRP A 76 -0.15 15.51 5.56
N GLY A 77 -0.62 15.23 4.35
CA GLY A 77 -0.97 16.27 3.38
C GLY A 77 -2.30 16.96 3.68
N VAL A 78 -2.75 17.80 2.75
CA VAL A 78 -4.08 18.41 2.81
C VAL A 78 -5.16 17.35 2.59
N GLU A 79 -6.13 17.27 3.48
CA GLU A 79 -7.23 16.31 3.37
C GLU A 79 -8.18 16.65 2.21
N LYS A 80 -8.69 15.62 1.53
CA LYS A 80 -9.87 15.73 0.69
C LYS A 80 -11.00 14.95 1.36
N LYS A 81 -12.08 15.65 1.70
CA LYS A 81 -13.27 15.09 2.34
C LYS A 81 -14.39 14.90 1.32
N VAL A 82 -14.99 13.72 1.29
CA VAL A 82 -16.19 13.41 0.49
C VAL A 82 -17.21 12.67 1.35
N LYS A 83 -18.46 12.58 0.87
CA LYS A 83 -19.51 11.82 1.56
C LYS A 83 -19.20 10.33 1.51
N ASN A 84 -19.28 9.64 2.65
CA ASN A 84 -19.21 8.17 2.70
C ASN A 84 -20.63 7.59 2.58
N PRO A 85 -20.92 6.73 1.58
CA PRO A 85 -22.23 6.10 1.43
C PRO A 85 -22.46 4.90 2.35
N LEU A 86 -21.40 4.34 2.94
CA LEU A 86 -21.49 3.14 3.79
C LEU A 86 -22.03 3.49 5.18
N HIS A 87 -22.69 2.50 5.78
CA HIS A 87 -23.09 2.46 7.17
C HIS A 87 -22.52 1.21 7.85
N GLU A 88 -22.59 1.16 9.18
CA GLU A 88 -22.23 -0.03 9.93
C GLU A 88 -23.04 -1.25 9.45
N GLY A 89 -22.39 -2.40 9.30
CA GLY A 89 -23.01 -3.63 8.80
C GLY A 89 -23.10 -3.73 7.27
N ASP A 90 -22.83 -2.66 6.52
CA ASP A 90 -22.89 -2.69 5.06
C ASP A 90 -21.78 -3.58 4.48
N GLU A 91 -22.17 -4.39 3.50
CA GLU A 91 -21.23 -5.09 2.62
C GLU A 91 -20.83 -4.19 1.45
N PHE A 92 -19.54 -4.15 1.11
CA PHE A 92 -19.03 -3.23 0.10
C PHE A 92 -18.02 -3.87 -0.85
N HIS A 93 -17.99 -3.33 -2.07
CA HIS A 93 -16.92 -3.53 -3.05
C HIS A 93 -16.25 -2.18 -3.32
N LEU A 94 -15.04 -2.01 -2.81
CA LEU A 94 -14.22 -0.82 -3.04
C LEU A 94 -13.21 -1.13 -4.14
N THR A 95 -13.30 -0.43 -5.26
CA THR A 95 -12.35 -0.55 -6.37
C THR A 95 -11.48 0.69 -6.40
N ILE A 96 -10.16 0.49 -6.36
CA ILE A 96 -9.16 1.54 -6.54
C ILE A 96 -8.41 1.24 -7.83
N GLN A 97 -8.66 2.03 -8.87
CA GLN A 97 -8.02 1.90 -10.17
C GLN A 97 -6.97 2.99 -10.37
N VAL A 98 -5.79 2.61 -10.86
CA VAL A 98 -4.71 3.53 -11.21
C VAL A 98 -4.96 4.12 -12.59
N SER A 99 -4.98 5.44 -12.71
CA SER A 99 -4.84 6.17 -13.98
C SER A 99 -3.48 6.86 -14.06
N ALA A 100 -3.14 7.44 -15.21
CA ALA A 100 -1.91 8.24 -15.36
C ALA A 100 -1.79 9.40 -14.36
N LYS A 101 -2.91 9.99 -13.89
CA LYS A 101 -2.89 11.23 -13.08
C LYS A 101 -3.49 11.09 -11.67
N HIS A 102 -4.30 10.08 -11.42
CA HIS A 102 -5.00 9.91 -10.15
C HIS A 102 -5.32 8.44 -9.86
N TYR A 103 -5.71 8.15 -8.64
CA TYR A 103 -6.50 6.97 -8.28
C TYR A 103 -7.98 7.27 -8.50
N ASN A 104 -8.66 6.41 -9.26
CA ASN A 104 -10.12 6.37 -9.39
C ASN A 104 -10.68 5.45 -8.32
N ILE A 105 -11.56 5.97 -7.47
CA ILE A 105 -12.14 5.25 -6.34
C ILE A 105 -13.62 5.07 -6.63
N GLU A 106 -14.03 3.82 -6.73
CA GLU A 106 -15.41 3.41 -6.93
C GLU A 106 -15.86 2.58 -5.74
N LEU A 107 -17.11 2.78 -5.33
CA LEU A 107 -17.74 2.01 -4.28
C LEU A 107 -19.04 1.42 -4.80
N LEU A 108 -19.21 0.11 -4.63
CA LEU A 108 -20.38 -0.62 -5.15
C LEU A 108 -20.58 -0.39 -6.66
N GLY A 109 -19.49 -0.31 -7.41
CA GLY A 109 -19.48 -0.08 -8.87
C GLY A 109 -19.86 1.35 -9.31
N LYS A 110 -19.99 2.29 -8.37
CA LYS A 110 -20.27 3.71 -8.66
C LYS A 110 -19.07 4.58 -8.35
N PRO A 111 -18.76 5.60 -9.17
CA PRO A 111 -17.71 6.57 -8.85
C PRO A 111 -17.96 7.24 -7.51
N LEU A 112 -16.94 7.26 -6.65
CA LEU A 112 -16.98 7.89 -5.33
C LEU A 112 -16.04 9.10 -5.25
N ALA A 113 -14.80 8.94 -5.70
CA ALA A 113 -13.80 10.01 -5.66
C ALA A 113 -12.64 9.76 -6.64
N GLU A 114 -11.95 10.84 -6.97
CA GLU A 114 -10.62 10.80 -7.58
C GLU A 114 -9.58 11.39 -6.63
N PHE A 115 -8.39 10.80 -6.54
CA PHE A 115 -7.28 11.34 -5.75
C PHE A 115 -6.02 11.47 -6.60
N LYS A 116 -5.58 12.71 -6.86
CA LYS A 116 -4.37 12.98 -7.64
C LYS A 116 -3.15 12.34 -6.97
N HIS A 117 -2.28 11.75 -7.77
CA HIS A 117 -1.02 11.18 -7.28
C HIS A 117 -0.17 12.28 -6.63
N ARG A 118 0.09 12.14 -5.32
CA ARG A 118 1.04 13.00 -4.57
C ARG A 118 2.39 12.32 -4.41
N ILE A 119 2.39 10.99 -4.42
CA ILE A 119 3.56 10.13 -4.50
C ILE A 119 3.41 9.30 -5.80
N PRO A 120 4.49 9.05 -6.58
CA PRO A 120 4.39 8.24 -7.79
C PRO A 120 3.81 6.86 -7.51
N PHE A 121 2.73 6.50 -8.19
CA PHE A 121 1.99 5.26 -7.90
C PHE A 121 2.82 3.98 -8.09
N ASP A 122 3.84 4.02 -8.96
CA ASP A 122 4.72 2.88 -9.25
C ASP A 122 5.71 2.59 -8.11
N THR A 123 5.77 3.46 -7.10
CA THR A 123 6.53 3.27 -5.87
C THR A 123 5.75 2.56 -4.77
N VAL A 124 4.44 2.33 -4.95
CA VAL A 124 3.61 1.57 -3.99
C VAL A 124 4.14 0.15 -3.86
N GLN A 125 4.37 -0.26 -2.62
CA GLN A 125 4.98 -1.53 -2.26
C GLN A 125 3.99 -2.51 -1.62
N ALA A 126 2.92 -2.02 -0.99
CA ALA A 126 1.93 -2.86 -0.35
C ALA A 126 0.57 -2.18 -0.23
N VAL A 127 -0.44 -3.00 0.03
CA VAL A 127 -1.79 -2.56 0.41
C VAL A 127 -2.03 -2.97 1.85
N GLY A 128 -2.40 -2.00 2.69
CA GLY A 128 -2.78 -2.19 4.08
C GLY A 128 -4.27 -1.91 4.28
N VAL A 129 -4.91 -2.66 5.18
CA VAL A 129 -6.27 -2.43 5.63
C VAL A 129 -6.36 -2.65 7.13
N LYS A 130 -6.94 -1.69 7.86
CA LYS A 130 -7.07 -1.77 9.33
C LYS A 130 -8.40 -1.16 9.80
N GLY A 131 -8.73 -1.44 11.05
CA GLY A 131 -9.85 -0.86 11.77
C GLY A 131 -11.16 -1.66 11.73
N GLY A 132 -12.30 -0.97 11.76
CA GLY A 132 -13.67 -1.49 11.87
C GLY A 132 -14.21 -2.22 10.63
N VAL A 133 -13.46 -3.20 10.09
CA VAL A 133 -13.84 -3.94 8.87
C VAL A 133 -13.55 -5.43 9.01
N GLU A 134 -14.41 -6.25 8.42
CA GLU A 134 -14.16 -7.66 8.15
C GLU A 134 -13.83 -7.83 6.65
N LEU A 135 -12.70 -8.44 6.33
CA LEU A 135 -12.26 -8.65 4.95
C LEU A 135 -12.65 -10.03 4.42
N LYS A 136 -13.41 -10.05 3.33
CA LYS A 136 -13.76 -11.27 2.60
C LYS A 136 -12.72 -11.60 1.55
N SER A 137 -12.30 -10.61 0.76
CA SER A 137 -11.22 -10.77 -0.21
C SER A 137 -10.53 -9.46 -0.59
N VAL A 138 -9.29 -9.59 -1.07
CA VAL A 138 -8.57 -8.52 -1.78
C VAL A 138 -8.14 -9.08 -3.13
N GLN A 139 -8.52 -8.40 -4.21
CA GLN A 139 -8.26 -8.85 -5.58
C GLN A 139 -7.42 -7.83 -6.32
N PHE A 140 -6.51 -8.34 -7.15
CA PHE A 140 -5.59 -7.58 -7.96
C PHE A 140 -5.88 -7.90 -9.43
N GLN A 141 -6.03 -6.86 -10.25
CA GLN A 141 -6.31 -6.99 -11.68
C GLN A 141 -5.44 -6.03 -12.48
N GLY A 142 -5.23 -6.33 -13.76
CA GLY A 142 -4.46 -5.45 -14.66
C GLY A 142 -2.94 -5.49 -14.43
N PHE A 143 -2.44 -6.44 -13.63
CA PHE A 143 -1.01 -6.73 -13.51
C PHE A 143 -0.57 -7.72 -14.59
N PRO A 144 0.72 -7.74 -14.96
CA PRO A 144 1.26 -8.77 -15.85
C PRO A 144 1.16 -10.18 -15.26
N PHE A 145 1.25 -10.32 -13.94
CA PHE A 145 1.41 -11.60 -13.24
C PHE A 145 2.61 -12.39 -13.77
N ALA A 146 3.68 -11.68 -14.15
CA ALA A 146 4.89 -12.27 -14.71
C ALA A 146 5.74 -12.97 -13.64
N THR A 147 5.47 -12.69 -12.36
CA THR A 147 6.04 -13.36 -11.19
C THR A 147 4.97 -14.15 -10.46
N THR A 148 5.34 -15.17 -9.70
CA THR A 148 4.40 -15.88 -8.84
C THR A 148 3.95 -15.00 -7.68
N TRP A 149 2.65 -14.71 -7.61
CA TRP A 149 2.01 -14.18 -6.42
C TRP A 149 1.67 -15.39 -5.53
N ASP A 150 2.70 -16.07 -5.02
CA ASP A 150 2.53 -17.25 -4.15
C ASP A 150 2.20 -16.82 -2.72
N GLU A 151 1.16 -17.42 -2.16
CA GLU A 151 0.71 -17.27 -0.77
C GLU A 151 1.85 -17.53 0.24
N ASN A 152 2.85 -18.33 -0.13
CA ASN A 152 4.00 -18.68 0.72
C ASN A 152 5.27 -17.84 0.43
N ALA A 153 5.36 -17.19 -0.72
CA ALA A 153 6.48 -16.28 -1.06
C ALA A 153 6.40 -14.96 -0.27
N HIS A 154 5.29 -14.72 0.42
CA HIS A 154 5.10 -13.60 1.36
C HIS A 154 5.99 -13.66 2.60
N GLY A 155 6.83 -14.71 2.75
CA GLY A 155 8.17 -14.64 3.33
C GLY A 155 8.35 -13.69 4.52
N LYS A 156 7.58 -13.87 5.59
CA LYS A 156 7.90 -13.56 7.00
C LYS A 156 8.61 -12.23 7.38
N ASN A 157 8.80 -11.23 6.53
CA ASN A 157 9.65 -10.07 6.86
C ASN A 157 9.37 -8.80 6.02
N SER A 158 8.15 -8.24 6.01
CA SER A 158 8.02 -6.85 5.50
C SER A 158 6.84 -5.99 5.95
N TYR A 159 5.72 -6.53 6.43
CA TYR A 159 4.61 -5.69 6.92
C TYR A 159 3.92 -6.27 8.15
N GLU A 160 4.63 -7.15 8.86
CA GLU A 160 4.15 -7.75 10.11
C GLU A 160 3.93 -6.66 11.16
N GLY A 161 2.80 -6.72 11.87
CA GLY A 161 2.42 -5.70 12.83
C GLY A 161 1.84 -4.42 12.22
N TYR A 162 1.53 -4.34 10.91
CA TYR A 162 0.77 -3.21 10.36
C TYR A 162 -0.47 -2.91 11.21
N GLY A 163 -0.68 -1.64 11.54
CA GLY A 163 -1.76 -1.20 12.44
C GLY A 163 -1.44 -1.34 13.93
N THR A 164 -0.26 -1.80 14.33
CA THR A 164 0.21 -1.82 15.73
C THR A 164 1.32 -0.80 15.98
N SER A 165 1.62 -0.52 17.26
CA SER A 165 2.74 0.34 17.65
C SER A 165 4.11 -0.22 17.32
N SER A 166 4.20 -1.51 16.95
CA SER A 166 5.44 -2.17 16.54
C SER A 166 5.60 -2.23 15.02
N TYR A 167 4.67 -1.67 14.25
CA TYR A 167 4.77 -1.63 12.78
C TYR A 167 6.05 -0.92 12.36
N THR A 168 6.91 -1.65 11.66
CA THR A 168 8.07 -1.07 10.98
C THR A 168 7.88 -1.29 9.49
N PRO A 169 7.71 -0.22 8.69
CA PRO A 169 7.58 -0.37 7.26
C PRO A 169 8.88 -0.94 6.67
N PRO A 170 8.79 -1.76 5.62
CA PRO A 170 9.96 -2.33 5.02
C PRO A 170 10.70 -1.26 4.24
N VAL A 171 11.99 -1.14 4.49
CA VAL A 171 12.87 -0.37 3.62
C VAL A 171 12.97 -1.15 2.31
N GLY A 172 12.39 -0.62 1.24
CA GLY A 172 12.29 -1.32 -0.05
C GLY A 172 13.62 -1.95 -0.47
N LYS A 173 13.60 -3.25 -0.81
CA LYS A 173 14.79 -4.04 -1.19
C LYS A 173 15.67 -3.36 -2.25
N THR A 174 15.08 -2.51 -3.10
CA THR A 174 15.81 -1.75 -4.13
C THR A 174 16.82 -0.76 -3.54
N VAL A 175 16.50 -0.09 -2.42
CA VAL A 175 17.42 0.85 -1.76
C VAL A 175 18.54 0.08 -1.07
N MET A 176 18.25 -1.05 -0.43
CA MET A 176 19.27 -1.88 0.21
C MET A 176 20.22 -2.52 -0.79
N GLN A 177 19.73 -3.02 -1.94
CA GLN A 177 20.61 -3.57 -2.99
C GLN A 177 21.48 -2.47 -3.63
N ILE A 178 20.93 -1.29 -3.91
CA ILE A 178 21.72 -0.17 -4.45
C ILE A 178 22.72 0.34 -3.41
N ALA A 179 22.33 0.46 -2.14
CA ALA A 179 23.22 0.88 -1.06
C ALA A 179 24.31 -0.16 -0.77
N GLN A 180 23.99 -1.46 -0.76
CA GLN A 180 24.99 -2.53 -0.66
C GLN A 180 25.92 -2.52 -1.87
N LEU A 181 25.39 -2.39 -3.09
CA LEU A 181 26.21 -2.29 -4.29
C LEU A 181 27.11 -1.06 -4.27
N ALA A 182 26.61 0.10 -3.85
CA ALA A 182 27.40 1.33 -3.70
C ALA A 182 28.50 1.19 -2.63
N MET A 183 28.18 0.61 -1.47
CA MET A 183 29.18 0.33 -0.42
C MET A 183 30.22 -0.71 -0.85
N ILE A 184 29.83 -1.72 -1.64
CA ILE A 184 30.75 -2.71 -2.20
C ILE A 184 31.65 -2.06 -3.26
N MET A 185 31.10 -1.18 -4.10
CA MET A 185 31.88 -0.43 -5.09
C MET A 185 32.90 0.51 -4.42
N ASP A 186 32.50 1.25 -3.39
CA ASP A 186 33.41 2.14 -2.64
C ASP A 186 34.53 1.35 -1.95
N LYS A 187 34.23 0.20 -1.35
CA LYS A 187 35.25 -0.68 -0.74
C LYS A 187 36.22 -1.24 -1.77
N ASN A 188 35.74 -1.63 -2.95
CA ASN A 188 36.59 -2.14 -4.03
C ASN A 188 37.51 -1.05 -4.58
N LEU A 189 37.00 0.19 -4.74
CA LEU A 189 37.80 1.34 -5.17
C LEU A 189 38.90 1.67 -4.15
N LEU A 190 38.56 1.69 -2.86
CA LEU A 190 39.53 1.91 -1.78
C LEU A 190 40.63 0.83 -1.76
N ASN A 191 40.25 -0.45 -1.94
CA ASN A 191 41.21 -1.55 -1.98
C ASN A 191 42.14 -1.49 -3.19
N GLN A 192 41.64 -1.06 -4.36
CA GLN A 192 42.48 -0.85 -5.56
C GLN A 192 43.49 0.29 -5.36
N GLN A 193 43.09 1.39 -4.70
CA GLN A 193 43.98 2.50 -4.38
C GLN A 193 45.08 2.08 -3.39
N LEU A 194 44.74 1.28 -2.37
CA LEU A 194 45.70 0.75 -1.41
C LEU A 194 46.70 -0.22 -2.07
N ALA A 195 46.22 -1.09 -2.96
CA ALA A 195 47.08 -2.01 -3.73
C ALA A 195 48.06 -1.25 -4.63
N ALA A 196 47.60 -0.22 -5.36
CA ALA A 196 48.44 0.59 -6.22
C ALA A 196 49.48 1.45 -5.48
N THR A 197 49.28 1.68 -4.18
CA THR A 197 50.22 2.42 -3.31
C THR A 197 51.31 1.50 -2.76
N ASN A 198 50.97 0.23 -2.51
CA ASN A 198 51.92 -0.78 -2.00
C ASN A 198 52.86 -1.36 -3.06
N GLU A 199 52.54 -1.24 -4.36
CA GLU A 199 53.45 -1.64 -5.45
C GLU A 199 54.46 -0.55 -5.86
N LYS A 200 54.37 0.65 -5.26
CA LYS A 200 55.28 1.79 -5.53
C LYS A 200 56.32 2.04 -4.43
N LEU A 201 56.47 1.11 -3.48
CA LEU A 201 57.51 1.08 -2.44
C LEU A 201 58.47 -0.07 -2.70
#